data_AF-A0A520G5K5-F1
#
_entry.id   AF-A0A520G5K5-F1
#
_cell.length_a   1.000
_cell.length_b   1.000
_cell.length_c   1.000
_cell.angle_alpha   90.00
_cell.angle_beta   90.00
_cell.angle_gamma   90.00
#
_symmetry.space_group_name_H-M   'P 1'
#
loop_
_entity.id
_entity.type
_entity.pdbx_description
1 polymer ?
#
loop_
_entity_poly.entity_id
_entity_poly.type
_entity_poly.pdbx_seq_one_letter_code
_entity_poly.pdbx_strand_id
1 'polypeptide(L)'
;LEAVEVGQDLGLAHEAVRLGPGHPYAGPEPHGFMRKPEILAYLDGFKARVNAPLREGVAVERVQPLPVSQGGGFIVTAADTEYRAAHVVVASGGYHQPIIPRLAERLPAQVKQLHSADYRNPAQLPPGKVLVVGSGQSGAQIAEDLHLAGREVVLAVGEAPRCARFYRGRDVVDWLADMGYYDMPVTQHPLREGVRDNTNHYVTGRDGGRDIDLRRFASEGMQLYGVLEGLDGDVLRFKPGLKAALDQADKTYNGINASIDRFIAERGLTAPPASVYKPVWAPGEERTSLPLGGSSIGAVIWCTGFAPDFRWLEAPVFNGRGHPVHERGVTQVPARQCARR
;
A
#
# COMPACT_ATOMS: atom_id res chain seq x y z
N LEU A 1 -19.23 3.90 -15.17
CA LEU A 1 -18.31 3.29 -14.20
C LEU A 1 -16.95 3.78 -14.55
N GLU A 2 -16.42 4.74 -13.79
CA GLU A 2 -14.98 5.02 -13.73
C GLU A 2 -14.53 4.49 -12.36
N ALA A 3 -14.06 3.25 -12.31
CA ALA A 3 -13.35 2.77 -11.14
C ALA A 3 -11.94 3.36 -11.21
N VAL A 4 -11.74 4.53 -10.62
CA VAL A 4 -10.40 5.06 -10.41
C VAL A 4 -9.85 4.37 -9.17
N GLU A 5 -9.09 3.30 -9.41
CA GLU A 5 -8.23 2.71 -8.40
C GLU A 5 -7.08 3.71 -8.18
N VAL A 6 -7.29 4.69 -7.28
CA VAL A 6 -6.20 5.54 -6.80
C VAL A 6 -5.30 4.63 -5.98
N GLY A 7 -4.25 4.15 -6.64
CA GLY A 7 -3.26 3.27 -6.07
C GLY A 7 -2.67 3.86 -4.80
N GLN A 8 -2.94 3.17 -3.70
CA GLN A 8 -2.06 2.90 -2.57
C GLN A 8 -0.99 3.96 -2.27
N ASP A 9 -1.21 4.70 -1.18
CA ASP A 9 -0.22 5.34 -0.29
C ASP A 9 1.25 5.20 -0.71
N LEU A 10 1.71 5.83 -1.79
CA LEU A 10 3.00 6.49 -1.66
C LEU A 10 2.74 7.51 -0.57
N GLY A 11 3.49 7.51 0.53
CA GLY A 11 3.41 8.65 1.43
C GLY A 11 3.53 9.89 0.53
N LEU A 12 2.54 10.75 0.66
CA LEU A 12 2.06 11.50 -0.48
C LEU A 12 3.04 12.62 -0.82
N ALA A 13 4.03 12.31 -1.67
CA ALA A 13 4.81 13.31 -2.37
C ALA A 13 3.83 14.22 -3.12
N HIS A 14 4.06 15.54 -3.06
CA HIS A 14 3.21 16.59 -3.61
C HIS A 14 2.60 16.25 -4.98
N GLU A 15 3.41 15.68 -5.88
CA GLU A 15 2.97 15.39 -7.24
C GLU A 15 2.03 14.18 -7.36
N ALA A 16 2.07 13.26 -6.39
CA ALA A 16 1.19 12.09 -6.35
C ALA A 16 -0.24 12.44 -5.87
N VAL A 17 -0.44 13.60 -5.24
CA VAL A 17 -1.76 14.09 -4.81
C VAL A 17 -2.19 15.27 -5.66
N ARG A 18 -2.78 14.95 -6.81
CA ARG A 18 -3.56 15.91 -7.58
C ARG A 18 -4.99 15.42 -7.62
N LEU A 19 -5.87 15.97 -6.79
CA LEU A 19 -7.33 15.72 -6.87
C LEU A 19 -7.95 16.44 -8.09
N GLY A 20 -7.30 16.32 -9.25
CA GLY A 20 -7.66 16.98 -10.49
C GLY A 20 -7.09 18.40 -10.64
N PRO A 21 -7.35 19.02 -11.81
CA PRO A 21 -6.88 20.37 -12.11
C PRO A 21 -7.38 21.40 -11.09
N GLY A 22 -6.47 22.29 -10.65
CA GLY A 22 -6.81 23.46 -9.84
C GLY A 22 -6.92 23.26 -8.33
N HIS A 23 -6.43 22.14 -7.77
CA HIS A 23 -6.26 21.97 -6.31
C HIS A 23 -4.86 21.42 -5.97
N PRO A 24 -3.78 22.13 -6.31
CA PRO A 24 -2.43 21.67 -6.00
C PRO A 24 -2.18 21.67 -4.48
N TYR A 25 -1.22 20.88 -4.03
CA TYR A 25 -0.70 21.04 -2.67
C TYR A 25 -0.17 22.47 -2.50
N ALA A 26 -0.56 23.09 -1.38
CA ALA A 26 -0.23 24.46 -1.03
C ALA A 26 0.55 24.56 0.29
N GLY A 27 1.05 23.44 0.82
CA GLY A 27 1.85 23.44 2.04
C GLY A 27 3.28 23.98 1.81
N PRO A 28 4.02 24.20 2.90
CA PRO A 28 5.31 24.89 2.86
C PRO A 28 6.47 24.06 2.32
N GLU A 29 6.30 22.74 2.16
CA GLU A 29 7.33 21.82 1.68
C GLU A 29 6.94 21.23 0.31
N PRO A 30 7.36 21.84 -0.81
CA PRO A 30 6.98 21.40 -2.15
C PRO A 30 7.37 19.94 -2.47
N HIS A 31 8.39 19.41 -1.80
CA HIS A 31 8.89 18.03 -1.94
C HIS A 31 8.70 17.22 -0.64
N GLY A 32 7.94 17.76 0.31
CA GLY A 32 7.61 17.15 1.59
C GLY A 32 6.37 16.27 1.50
N PHE A 33 6.05 15.62 2.61
CA PHE A 33 4.85 14.78 2.72
C PHE A 33 3.84 15.48 3.61
N MET A 34 2.57 15.41 3.22
CA MET A 34 1.50 15.81 4.13
C MET A 34 1.40 14.84 5.30
N ARG A 35 1.47 15.38 6.52
CA ARG A 35 1.06 14.69 7.74
C ARG A 35 -0.46 14.55 7.73
N LYS A 36 -0.98 13.61 8.54
CA LYS A 36 -2.43 13.36 8.65
C LYS A 36 -3.29 14.64 8.76
N PRO A 37 -2.99 15.63 9.62
CA PRO A 37 -3.81 16.84 9.71
C PRO A 37 -3.82 17.67 8.41
N GLU A 38 -2.69 17.71 7.70
CA GLU A 38 -2.54 18.44 6.44
C GLU A 38 -3.31 17.74 5.31
N ILE A 39 -3.29 16.40 5.28
CA ILE A 39 -4.13 15.61 4.36
C ILE A 39 -5.61 15.91 4.60
N LEU A 40 -6.05 15.92 5.86
CA LEU A 40 -7.45 16.22 6.20
C LEU A 40 -7.83 17.64 5.76
N ALA A 41 -7.00 18.64 6.06
CA ALA A 41 -7.24 20.01 5.62
C ALA A 41 -7.26 20.16 4.09
N TYR A 42 -6.38 19.45 3.39
CA TYR A 42 -6.36 19.41 1.93
C TYR A 42 -7.64 18.81 1.34
N LEU A 43 -8.14 17.71 1.92
CA LEU A 43 -9.40 17.06 1.54
C LEU A 43 -10.62 17.93 1.86
N ASP A 44 -10.64 18.60 3.02
CA ASP A 44 -11.70 19.53 3.39
C ASP A 44 -11.76 20.73 2.42
N GLY A 45 -10.60 21.27 2.05
CA GLY A 45 -10.49 22.29 1.02
C GLY A 45 -11.01 21.82 -0.33
N PHE A 46 -10.72 20.57 -0.71
CA PHE A 46 -11.24 19.98 -1.93
C PHE A 46 -12.76 19.80 -1.89
N LYS A 47 -13.31 19.27 -0.79
CA LYS A 47 -14.74 19.11 -0.54
C LYS A 47 -15.47 20.45 -0.66
N ALA A 48 -14.94 21.51 -0.04
CA ALA A 48 -15.51 22.85 -0.09
C ALA A 48 -15.48 23.44 -1.52
N ARG A 49 -14.39 23.23 -2.25
CA ARG A 49 -14.24 23.74 -3.63
C ARG A 49 -15.18 23.06 -4.61
N VAL A 50 -15.27 21.73 -4.55
CA VAL A 50 -16.15 20.96 -5.44
C VAL A 50 -17.62 21.18 -5.08
N ASN A 51 -17.93 21.31 -3.79
CA ASN A 51 -19.28 21.51 -3.27
C ASN A 51 -20.30 20.51 -3.86
N ALA A 52 -19.88 19.25 -4.01
CA ALA A 52 -20.75 18.19 -4.48
C ALA A 52 -21.86 17.91 -3.44
N PRO A 53 -23.04 17.43 -3.86
CA PRO A 53 -24.12 17.02 -2.95
C PRO A 53 -23.77 15.69 -2.24
N LEU A 54 -22.72 15.72 -1.43
CA LEU A 54 -22.19 14.58 -0.69
C LEU A 54 -23.19 14.15 0.39
N ARG A 55 -23.49 12.84 0.44
CA ARG A 55 -24.28 12.22 1.50
C ARG A 55 -23.37 11.34 2.35
N GLU A 56 -23.05 11.81 3.54
CA GLU A 56 -22.21 11.10 4.51
C GLU A 56 -23.08 10.19 5.40
N GLY A 57 -22.51 9.10 5.92
CA GLY A 57 -23.25 8.15 6.76
C GLY A 57 -24.26 7.26 6.01
N VAL A 58 -24.26 7.31 4.67
CA VAL A 58 -25.15 6.51 3.82
C VAL A 58 -24.33 5.40 3.15
N ALA A 59 -24.42 4.18 3.69
CA ALA A 59 -23.77 3.01 3.10
C ALA A 59 -24.54 2.53 1.87
N VAL A 60 -23.83 2.25 0.77
CA VAL A 60 -24.40 1.54 -0.39
C VAL A 60 -24.32 0.04 -0.09
N GLU A 61 -25.47 -0.62 -0.08
CA GLU A 61 -25.60 -2.04 0.26
C GLU A 61 -25.68 -2.92 -0.98
N ARG A 62 -26.23 -2.36 -2.08
CA ARG A 62 -26.43 -3.11 -3.32
C ARG A 62 -26.46 -2.20 -4.54
N VAL A 63 -25.89 -2.65 -5.65
CA VAL A 63 -26.01 -2.03 -6.98
C VAL A 63 -26.37 -3.09 -8.00
N GLN A 64 -27.44 -2.86 -8.75
CA GLN A 64 -27.92 -3.79 -9.77
C GLN A 64 -28.20 -3.08 -11.10
N PRO A 65 -27.85 -3.68 -12.24
CA PRO A 65 -28.24 -3.15 -13.55
C PRO A 65 -29.75 -3.32 -13.74
N LEU A 66 -30.37 -2.29 -14.31
CA LEU A 66 -31.77 -2.32 -14.74
C LEU A 66 -31.90 -2.88 -16.16
N PRO A 67 -32.90 -3.72 -16.44
CA PRO A 67 -33.21 -4.13 -17.81
C PRO A 67 -33.49 -2.92 -18.71
N VAL A 68 -33.12 -3.01 -19.99
CA VAL A 68 -33.43 -1.96 -20.99
C VAL A 68 -34.93 -1.68 -21.08
N SER A 69 -35.76 -2.72 -20.91
CA SER A 69 -37.22 -2.61 -20.86
C SER A 69 -37.75 -1.75 -19.70
N GLN A 70 -36.96 -1.58 -18.63
CA GLN A 70 -37.28 -0.70 -17.49
C GLN A 70 -36.53 0.63 -17.55
N GLY A 71 -36.03 1.00 -18.73
CA GLY A 71 -35.28 2.22 -18.96
C GLY A 71 -33.77 2.08 -18.84
N GLY A 72 -33.22 0.92 -18.45
CA GLY A 72 -31.77 0.72 -18.28
C GLY A 72 -31.18 1.49 -17.10
N GLY A 73 -29.85 1.49 -16.97
CA GLY A 73 -29.13 2.12 -15.86
C GLY A 73 -28.96 1.18 -14.67
N PHE A 74 -29.00 1.72 -13.45
CA PHE A 74 -28.77 0.99 -12.21
C PHE A 74 -29.79 1.37 -11.13
N ILE A 75 -30.17 0.40 -10.31
CA ILE A 75 -30.73 0.63 -8.98
C ILE A 75 -29.58 0.54 -7.97
N VAL A 76 -29.52 1.50 -7.06
CA VAL A 76 -28.58 1.54 -5.94
C VAL A 76 -29.41 1.50 -4.67
N THR A 77 -29.36 0.39 -3.94
CA THR A 77 -29.94 0.27 -2.60
C THR A 77 -28.91 0.77 -1.60
N ALA A 78 -29.30 1.78 -0.83
CA ALA A 78 -28.49 2.34 0.24
C ALA A 78 -29.26 2.32 1.55
N ALA A 79 -28.54 2.56 2.66
CA ALA A 79 -29.09 2.49 4.01
C ALA A 79 -30.27 3.45 4.26
N ASP A 80 -30.39 4.53 3.48
CA ASP A 80 -31.45 5.52 3.60
C ASP A 80 -32.60 5.31 2.62
N THR A 81 -32.31 4.97 1.36
CA THR A 81 -33.31 4.81 0.30
C THR A 81 -32.74 4.10 -0.93
N GLU A 82 -33.58 3.93 -1.95
CA GLU A 82 -33.17 3.46 -3.27
C GLU A 82 -32.98 4.62 -4.24
N TYR A 83 -31.88 4.58 -4.97
CA TYR A 83 -31.56 5.53 -6.02
C TYR A 83 -31.61 4.87 -7.39
N ARG A 84 -32.05 5.63 -8.39
CA ARG A 84 -31.89 5.28 -9.81
C ARG A 84 -30.79 6.12 -10.42
N ALA A 85 -29.82 5.46 -11.05
CA ALA A 85 -28.67 6.12 -11.65
C ALA A 85 -28.48 5.65 -13.09
N ALA A 86 -28.25 6.58 -14.02
CA ALA A 86 -27.86 6.23 -15.39
C ALA A 86 -26.43 5.66 -15.44
N HIS A 87 -25.56 6.17 -14.58
CA HIS A 87 -24.17 5.76 -14.42
C HIS A 87 -23.85 5.61 -12.93
N VAL A 88 -23.08 4.57 -12.59
CA VAL A 88 -22.45 4.42 -11.28
C VAL A 88 -20.94 4.61 -11.47
N VAL A 89 -20.27 5.17 -10.47
CA VAL A 89 -18.80 5.30 -10.37
C VAL A 89 -18.44 4.67 -9.04
N VAL A 90 -17.58 3.66 -9.05
CA VAL A 90 -17.19 2.92 -7.84
C VAL A 90 -15.83 3.43 -7.40
N ALA A 91 -15.83 4.20 -6.31
CA ALA A 91 -14.65 4.80 -5.72
C ALA A 91 -14.44 4.32 -4.26
N SER A 92 -14.77 3.06 -3.98
CA SER A 92 -14.65 2.46 -2.63
C SER A 92 -13.23 2.06 -2.25
N GLY A 93 -12.29 2.06 -3.20
CA GLY A 93 -10.95 1.49 -3.05
C GLY A 93 -10.94 -0.03 -3.17
N GLY A 94 -9.82 -0.65 -2.76
CA GLY A 94 -9.63 -2.11 -2.79
C GLY A 94 -9.22 -2.73 -1.44
N TYR A 95 -8.99 -1.92 -0.41
CA TYR A 95 -8.52 -2.38 0.90
C TYR A 95 -9.66 -2.60 1.90
N HIS A 96 -10.60 -3.47 1.55
CA HIS A 96 -11.84 -3.61 2.34
C HIS A 96 -11.66 -4.54 3.54
N GLN A 97 -11.18 -5.76 3.31
CA GLN A 97 -11.16 -6.81 4.33
C GLN A 97 -9.71 -7.17 4.70
N PRO A 98 -9.28 -6.93 5.95
CA PRO A 98 -7.98 -7.39 6.45
C PRO A 98 -7.76 -8.89 6.20
N ILE A 99 -6.62 -9.26 5.62
CA ILE A 99 -6.27 -10.67 5.44
C ILE A 99 -5.53 -11.13 6.70
N ILE A 100 -6.13 -12.04 7.46
CA ILE A 100 -5.49 -12.69 8.61
C ILE A 100 -5.25 -14.16 8.24
N PRO A 101 -3.99 -14.66 8.24
CA PRO A 101 -3.69 -16.04 7.89
C PRO A 101 -4.35 -17.03 8.87
N ARG A 102 -4.82 -18.19 8.39
CA ARG A 102 -5.44 -19.23 9.25
C ARG A 102 -4.56 -19.68 10.43
N LEU A 103 -3.24 -19.57 10.30
CA LEU A 103 -2.32 -19.89 11.39
C LEU A 103 -2.52 -19.00 12.64
N ALA A 104 -3.13 -17.82 12.48
CA ALA A 104 -3.50 -16.92 13.57
C ALA A 104 -4.43 -17.57 14.60
N GLU A 105 -5.32 -18.47 14.16
CA GLU A 105 -6.26 -19.21 15.01
C GLU A 105 -5.55 -20.21 15.93
N ARG A 106 -4.31 -20.59 15.58
CA ARG A 106 -3.50 -21.58 16.30
C ARG A 106 -2.50 -20.94 17.25
N LEU A 107 -2.37 -19.61 17.23
CA LEU A 107 -1.49 -18.91 18.17
C LEU A 107 -2.03 -19.03 19.60
N PRO A 108 -1.14 -19.10 20.61
CA PRO A 108 -1.56 -19.12 22.00
C PRO A 108 -2.41 -17.89 22.37
N ALA A 109 -3.47 -18.09 23.16
CA ALA A 109 -4.45 -17.05 23.49
C ALA A 109 -3.84 -15.81 24.18
N GLN A 110 -2.70 -15.96 24.84
CA GLN A 110 -1.98 -14.86 25.49
C GLN A 110 -1.25 -13.92 24.51
N VAL A 111 -1.02 -14.35 23.26
CA VAL A 111 -0.36 -13.51 22.24
C VAL A 111 -1.38 -12.55 21.67
N LYS A 112 -1.19 -11.25 21.92
CA LYS A 112 -2.07 -10.21 21.37
C LYS A 112 -1.92 -10.18 19.85
N GLN A 113 -3.02 -10.21 19.13
CA GLN A 113 -3.01 -10.11 17.66
C GLN A 113 -3.68 -8.81 17.22
N LEU A 114 -3.11 -8.16 16.21
CA LEU A 114 -3.64 -6.99 15.54
C LEU A 114 -3.40 -7.09 14.04
N HIS A 115 -4.28 -6.53 13.23
CA HIS A 115 -3.95 -6.21 11.85
C HIS A 115 -3.32 -4.81 11.76
N SER A 116 -2.56 -4.52 10.71
CA SER A 116 -1.98 -3.19 10.47
C SER A 116 -3.04 -2.08 10.47
N ALA A 117 -4.28 -2.39 10.07
CA ALA A 117 -5.45 -1.50 10.09
C ALA A 117 -5.81 -1.00 11.49
N ASP A 118 -5.53 -1.79 12.52
CA ASP A 118 -5.87 -1.51 13.92
C ASP A 118 -4.68 -0.95 14.71
N TYR A 119 -3.47 -1.07 14.17
CA TYR A 119 -2.28 -0.48 14.77
C TYR A 119 -2.36 1.06 14.74
N ARG A 120 -1.89 1.69 15.81
CA ARG A 120 -1.96 3.15 16.04
C ARG A 120 -0.68 3.72 16.64
N ASN A 121 -0.04 2.99 17.55
CA ASN A 121 1.17 3.37 18.25
C ASN A 121 1.73 2.19 19.07
N PRO A 122 3.00 2.21 19.48
CA PRO A 122 3.65 1.13 20.24
C PRO A 122 3.04 0.87 21.62
N ALA A 123 2.46 1.88 22.27
CA ALA A 123 1.95 1.78 23.64
C ALA A 123 0.70 0.89 23.78
N GLN A 124 0.03 0.55 22.68
CA GLN A 124 -1.10 -0.38 22.69
C GLN A 124 -0.70 -1.85 22.90
N LEU A 125 0.58 -2.16 22.76
CA LEU A 125 1.08 -3.54 22.75
C LEU A 125 1.50 -3.97 24.16
N PRO A 126 1.15 -5.20 24.59
CA PRO A 126 1.62 -5.74 25.86
C PRO A 126 3.15 -5.83 25.90
N PRO A 127 3.78 -5.96 27.07
CA PRO A 127 5.23 -6.20 27.17
C PRO A 127 5.69 -7.41 26.35
N GLY A 128 6.96 -7.41 25.94
CA GLY A 128 7.58 -8.49 25.16
C GLY A 128 7.88 -8.11 23.71
N LYS A 129 8.42 -9.07 22.96
CA LYS A 129 8.76 -8.89 21.55
C LYS A 129 7.50 -8.75 20.70
N VAL A 130 7.63 -8.03 19.60
CA VAL A 130 6.55 -7.84 18.64
C VAL A 130 6.95 -8.51 17.33
N LEU A 131 6.17 -9.49 16.89
CA LEU A 131 6.32 -10.10 15.57
C LEU A 131 5.49 -9.31 14.56
N VAL A 132 6.13 -8.68 13.60
CA VAL A 132 5.48 -8.05 12.45
C VAL A 132 5.56 -9.01 11.27
N VAL A 133 4.42 -9.35 10.67
CA VAL A 133 4.35 -10.34 9.59
C VAL A 133 4.04 -9.64 8.27
N GLY A 134 5.03 -9.64 7.36
CA GLY A 134 4.97 -8.95 6.08
C GLY A 134 5.78 -7.65 6.10
N SER A 135 6.64 -7.47 5.11
CA SER A 135 7.53 -6.30 4.98
C SER A 135 7.13 -5.36 3.85
N GLY A 136 5.88 -5.43 3.38
CA GLY A 136 5.30 -4.36 2.55
C GLY A 136 5.30 -3.04 3.30
N GLN A 137 4.86 -1.96 2.65
CA GLN A 137 5.01 -0.61 3.19
C GLN A 137 4.53 -0.45 4.64
N SER A 138 3.28 -0.84 4.96
CA SER A 138 2.78 -0.75 6.34
C SER A 138 3.63 -1.56 7.32
N GLY A 139 4.04 -2.78 6.95
CA GLY A 139 4.82 -3.65 7.83
C GLY A 139 6.21 -3.11 8.11
N ALA A 140 6.88 -2.57 7.09
CA ALA A 140 8.19 -1.95 7.26
C ALA A 140 8.12 -0.66 8.09
N GLN A 141 7.10 0.18 7.87
CA GLN A 141 6.87 1.39 8.67
C GLN A 141 6.50 1.09 10.13
N ILE A 142 5.66 0.07 10.38
CA ILE A 142 5.30 -0.35 11.74
C ILE A 142 6.52 -0.96 12.44
N ALA A 143 7.32 -1.77 11.75
CA ALA A 143 8.56 -2.31 12.29
C ALA A 143 9.55 -1.19 12.66
N GLU A 144 9.71 -0.17 11.80
CA GLU A 144 10.49 1.03 12.11
C GLU A 144 9.95 1.76 13.35
N ASP A 145 8.65 2.05 13.41
CA ASP A 145 8.03 2.76 14.54
C ASP A 145 8.27 2.03 15.87
N LEU A 146 8.10 0.71 15.89
CA LEU A 146 8.34 -0.12 17.05
C LEU A 146 9.82 -0.14 17.47
N HIS A 147 10.72 -0.29 16.49
CA HIS A 147 12.17 -0.30 16.72
C HIS A 147 12.65 1.02 17.35
N LEU A 148 12.20 2.15 16.80
CA LEU A 148 12.52 3.49 17.34
C LEU A 148 11.92 3.74 18.72
N ALA A 149 10.79 3.11 19.02
CA ALA A 149 10.18 3.14 20.35
C ALA A 149 10.88 2.21 21.35
N GLY A 150 12.00 1.58 20.97
CA GLY A 150 12.80 0.70 21.81
C GLY A 150 12.17 -0.68 22.04
N ARG A 151 11.21 -1.09 21.21
CA ARG A 151 10.63 -2.44 21.28
C ARG A 151 11.57 -3.44 20.60
N GLU A 152 11.63 -4.65 21.16
CA GLU A 152 12.26 -5.77 20.45
C GLU A 152 11.35 -6.23 19.31
N VAL A 153 11.81 -6.05 18.07
CA VAL A 153 11.05 -6.37 16.86
C VAL A 153 11.59 -7.64 16.21
N VAL A 154 10.67 -8.53 15.85
CA VAL A 154 10.89 -9.64 14.92
C VAL A 154 10.09 -9.35 13.66
N LEU A 155 10.73 -9.31 12.49
CA LEU A 155 10.07 -9.05 11.21
C LEU A 155 10.17 -10.27 10.30
N ALA A 156 9.02 -10.78 9.85
CA ALA A 156 8.94 -11.77 8.78
C ALA A 156 8.94 -11.04 7.43
N VAL A 157 10.05 -11.16 6.71
CA VAL A 157 10.32 -10.43 5.46
C VAL A 157 9.68 -11.15 4.28
N GLY A 158 8.91 -10.40 3.50
CA GLY A 158 8.32 -10.83 2.23
C GLY A 158 9.16 -10.42 1.03
N GLU A 159 8.55 -10.43 -0.15
CA GLU A 159 9.20 -10.06 -1.41
C GLU A 159 9.12 -8.55 -1.71
N ALA A 160 8.73 -7.75 -0.73
CA ALA A 160 8.53 -6.31 -0.89
C ALA A 160 9.83 -5.63 -1.36
N PRO A 161 9.80 -4.89 -2.48
CA PRO A 161 10.96 -4.13 -2.93
C PRO A 161 11.15 -2.88 -2.06
N ARG A 162 12.29 -2.20 -2.25
CA ARG A 162 12.58 -0.92 -1.61
C ARG A 162 13.08 0.11 -2.60
N CYS A 163 12.83 1.38 -2.33
CA CYS A 163 13.36 2.50 -3.09
C CYS A 163 13.94 3.55 -2.15
N ALA A 164 14.76 4.44 -2.68
CA ALA A 164 15.26 5.56 -1.90
C ALA A 164 14.12 6.54 -1.63
N ARG A 165 14.15 7.16 -0.46
CA ARG A 165 13.30 8.31 -0.18
C ARG A 165 13.79 9.53 -0.94
N PHE A 166 15.11 9.77 -0.91
CA PHE A 166 15.76 10.85 -1.64
C PHE A 166 16.94 10.33 -2.44
N TYR A 167 17.05 10.74 -3.70
CA TYR A 167 18.19 10.44 -4.54
C TYR A 167 18.53 11.66 -5.40
N ARG A 168 19.83 11.95 -5.58
CA ARG A 168 20.29 13.07 -6.42
C ARG A 168 19.62 14.40 -6.04
N GLY A 169 19.42 14.64 -4.74
CA GLY A 169 18.89 15.89 -4.18
C GLY A 169 17.37 16.08 -4.27
N ARG A 170 16.61 15.09 -4.75
CA ARG A 170 15.14 15.14 -4.86
C ARG A 170 14.49 13.85 -4.39
N ASP A 171 13.19 13.89 -4.19
CA ASP A 171 12.37 12.69 -3.97
C ASP A 171 12.51 11.74 -5.17
N VAL A 172 12.59 10.44 -4.92
CA VAL A 172 12.57 9.44 -5.99
C VAL A 172 11.23 9.43 -6.72
N VAL A 173 10.11 9.67 -6.03
CA VAL A 173 8.79 9.78 -6.65
C VAL A 173 8.75 10.93 -7.64
N ASP A 174 9.35 12.08 -7.32
CA ASP A 174 9.44 13.22 -8.24
C ASP A 174 10.29 12.88 -9.47
N TRP A 175 11.40 12.17 -9.29
CA TRP A 175 12.19 11.69 -10.44
C TRP A 175 11.39 10.73 -11.32
N LEU A 176 10.68 9.78 -10.70
CA LEU A 176 9.87 8.80 -11.43
C LEU A 176 8.71 9.48 -12.18
N ALA A 177 8.12 10.54 -11.60
CA ALA A 177 7.12 11.36 -12.26
C ALA A 177 7.71 12.08 -13.50
N ASP A 178 8.84 12.76 -13.37
CA ASP A 178 9.52 13.43 -14.49
C ASP A 178 9.95 12.46 -15.60
N MET A 179 10.27 11.22 -15.23
CA MET A 179 10.60 10.13 -16.16
C MET A 179 9.37 9.54 -16.86
N GLY A 180 8.16 9.96 -16.50
CA GLY A 180 6.90 9.43 -17.04
C GLY A 180 6.55 8.02 -16.56
N TYR A 181 7.13 7.57 -15.44
CA TYR A 181 6.91 6.21 -14.93
C TYR A 181 5.44 5.96 -14.60
N TYR A 182 4.77 6.94 -13.98
CA TYR A 182 3.37 6.85 -13.57
C TYR A 182 2.37 7.06 -14.72
N ASP A 183 2.83 7.55 -15.87
CA ASP A 183 2.02 7.68 -17.08
C ASP A 183 2.00 6.39 -17.92
N MET A 184 2.82 5.40 -17.56
CA MET A 184 2.92 4.12 -18.26
C MET A 184 1.61 3.32 -18.10
N PRO A 185 0.85 3.07 -19.17
CA PRO A 185 -0.37 2.28 -19.07
C PRO A 185 -0.02 0.82 -18.75
N VAL A 186 -0.93 0.15 -18.04
CA VAL A 186 -0.79 -1.28 -17.67
C VAL A 186 -0.48 -2.17 -18.89
N THR A 187 -0.97 -1.82 -20.08
CA THR A 187 -0.73 -2.55 -21.34
C THR A 187 0.71 -2.49 -21.83
N GLN A 188 1.46 -1.47 -21.43
CA GLN A 188 2.88 -1.29 -21.77
C GLN A 188 3.81 -1.78 -20.66
N HIS A 189 3.29 -2.02 -19.46
CA HIS A 189 4.07 -2.55 -18.36
C HIS A 189 4.46 -4.02 -18.63
N PRO A 190 5.72 -4.43 -18.42
CA PRO A 190 6.17 -5.81 -18.68
C PRO A 190 5.35 -6.89 -17.96
N LEU A 191 4.85 -6.57 -16.76
CA LEU A 191 4.01 -7.47 -15.95
C LEU A 191 2.51 -7.40 -16.28
N ARG A 192 2.09 -6.49 -17.18
CA ARG A 192 0.68 -6.23 -17.50
C ARG A 192 -0.18 -6.07 -16.25
N GLU A 193 -1.34 -6.74 -16.20
CA GLU A 193 -2.25 -6.72 -15.04
C GLU A 193 -1.60 -7.22 -13.74
N GLY A 194 -0.55 -8.05 -13.84
CA GLY A 194 0.20 -8.55 -12.69
C GLY A 194 0.94 -7.47 -11.90
N VAL A 195 1.09 -6.25 -12.46
CA VAL A 195 1.61 -5.09 -11.70
C VAL A 195 0.73 -4.75 -10.50
N ARG A 196 -0.58 -5.06 -10.55
CA ARG A 196 -1.53 -4.79 -9.46
C ARG A 196 -1.32 -5.70 -8.26
N ASP A 197 -0.72 -6.87 -8.51
CA ASP A 197 -0.37 -7.85 -7.47
C ASP A 197 1.03 -7.56 -6.88
N ASN A 198 1.78 -6.58 -7.41
CA ASN A 198 3.09 -6.22 -6.85
C ASN A 198 2.93 -5.56 -5.49
N THR A 199 3.75 -5.99 -4.55
CA THR A 199 3.86 -5.29 -3.27
C THR A 199 4.53 -3.94 -3.48
N ASN A 200 3.93 -2.89 -2.91
CA ASN A 200 4.52 -1.55 -2.93
C ASN A 200 5.92 -1.53 -2.32
N HIS A 201 6.75 -0.64 -2.86
CA HIS A 201 8.05 -0.32 -2.29
C HIS A 201 7.84 0.25 -0.89
N TYR A 202 8.59 -0.23 0.10
CA TYR A 202 8.55 0.42 1.40
C TYR A 202 9.35 1.73 1.38
N VAL A 203 8.68 2.79 1.82
CA VAL A 203 9.17 4.16 2.00
C VAL A 203 8.59 4.71 3.29
N THR A 204 9.17 5.76 3.89
CA THR A 204 8.57 6.43 5.06
C THR A 204 8.34 7.91 4.80
N GLY A 205 7.21 8.41 5.30
CA GLY A 205 6.90 9.84 5.39
C GLY A 205 7.10 10.43 6.79
N ARG A 206 7.49 9.60 7.77
CA ARG A 206 7.65 10.00 9.16
C ARG A 206 8.90 10.87 9.32
N ASP A 207 8.83 11.89 10.19
CA ASP A 207 9.94 12.79 10.54
C ASP A 207 10.58 13.49 9.32
N GLY A 208 9.79 13.82 8.29
CA GLY A 208 10.27 14.41 7.03
C GLY A 208 10.65 13.38 5.96
N GLY A 209 10.55 12.09 6.29
CA GLY A 209 10.87 10.97 5.42
C GLY A 209 12.35 10.60 5.45
N ARG A 210 12.61 9.29 5.44
CA ARG A 210 13.95 8.68 5.41
C ARG A 210 13.92 7.36 4.65
N ASP A 211 15.10 6.84 4.36
CA ASP A 211 15.18 5.49 3.85
C ASP A 211 14.82 4.50 4.97
N ILE A 212 13.89 3.60 4.67
CA ILE A 212 13.72 2.40 5.48
C ILE A 212 14.78 1.41 4.99
N ASP A 213 15.73 1.06 5.86
CA ASP A 213 16.76 0.05 5.60
C ASP A 213 16.66 -1.06 6.65
N LEU A 214 16.03 -2.17 6.25
CA LEU A 214 15.87 -3.35 7.13
C LEU A 214 17.21 -3.93 7.57
N ARG A 215 18.28 -3.82 6.75
CA ARG A 215 19.61 -4.30 7.11
C ARG A 215 20.24 -3.43 8.18
N ARG A 216 20.03 -2.11 8.10
CA ARG A 216 20.44 -1.18 9.17
C ARG A 216 19.75 -1.53 10.48
N PHE A 217 18.42 -1.68 10.47
CA PHE A 217 17.69 -2.08 11.67
C PHE A 217 18.12 -3.45 12.20
N ALA A 218 18.48 -4.39 11.32
CA ALA A 218 19.03 -5.68 11.73
C ALA A 218 20.39 -5.55 12.43
N SER A 219 21.27 -4.65 11.96
CA SER A 219 22.53 -4.35 12.66
C SER A 219 22.32 -3.69 14.03
N GLU A 220 21.15 -3.09 14.25
CA GLU A 220 20.73 -2.46 15.51
C GLU A 220 19.93 -3.39 16.43
N GLY A 221 19.74 -4.66 16.05
CA GLY A 221 19.12 -5.68 16.89
C GLY A 221 17.73 -6.17 16.43
N MET A 222 17.15 -5.58 15.38
CA MET A 222 15.90 -6.10 14.82
C MET A 222 16.11 -7.49 14.21
N GLN A 223 15.25 -8.44 14.56
CA GLN A 223 15.42 -9.81 14.12
C GLN A 223 14.68 -10.05 12.81
N LEU A 224 15.40 -10.34 11.75
CA LEU A 224 14.81 -10.66 10.45
C LEU A 224 14.69 -12.17 10.26
N TYR A 225 13.54 -12.58 9.70
CA TYR A 225 13.23 -13.94 9.24
C TYR A 225 12.67 -13.88 7.81
N GLY A 226 12.67 -15.02 7.12
CA GLY A 226 12.02 -15.14 5.81
C GLY A 226 10.49 -15.07 5.91
N VAL A 227 9.80 -15.49 4.84
CA VAL A 227 8.34 -15.49 4.78
C VAL A 227 7.79 -16.46 5.83
N LEU A 228 6.87 -15.99 6.68
CA LEU A 228 6.18 -16.86 7.63
C LEU A 228 5.31 -17.87 6.88
N GLU A 229 5.58 -19.16 7.07
CA GLU A 229 4.91 -20.25 6.37
C GLU A 229 3.85 -20.92 7.25
N GLY A 230 4.13 -21.05 8.55
CA GLY A 230 3.23 -21.76 9.44
C GLY A 230 3.68 -21.79 10.89
N LEU A 231 3.00 -22.65 11.64
CA LEU A 231 3.22 -22.92 13.05
C LEU A 231 3.17 -24.44 13.23
N ASP A 232 4.23 -25.03 13.79
CA ASP A 232 4.32 -26.46 14.11
C ASP A 232 4.40 -26.61 15.63
N GLY A 233 3.32 -27.07 16.26
CA GLY A 233 3.20 -27.04 17.71
C GLY A 233 3.31 -25.59 18.21
N ASP A 234 4.39 -25.28 18.91
CA ASP A 234 4.72 -23.94 19.41
C ASP A 234 5.85 -23.25 18.64
N VAL A 235 6.28 -23.77 17.49
CA VAL A 235 7.40 -23.21 16.71
C VAL A 235 6.90 -22.59 15.40
N LEU A 236 7.11 -21.29 15.24
CA LEU A 236 6.88 -20.61 13.96
C LEU A 236 7.89 -21.08 12.92
N ARG A 237 7.41 -21.34 11.70
CA ARG A 237 8.22 -21.78 10.56
C ARG A 237 8.29 -20.69 9.50
N PHE A 238 9.50 -20.47 9.00
CA PHE A 238 9.77 -19.48 7.97
C PHE A 238 10.43 -20.15 6.76
N LYS A 239 10.08 -19.70 5.56
CA LYS A 239 10.75 -20.12 4.35
C LYS A 239 12.21 -19.67 4.36
N PRO A 240 13.14 -20.50 3.83
CA PRO A 240 14.49 -20.04 3.52
C PRO A 240 14.45 -18.93 2.45
N GLY A 241 15.55 -18.18 2.32
CA GLY A 241 15.71 -17.15 1.29
C GLY A 241 15.73 -15.71 1.81
N LEU A 242 15.84 -15.48 3.12
CA LEU A 242 15.91 -14.11 3.69
C LEU A 242 17.00 -13.26 3.02
N LYS A 243 18.21 -13.82 2.88
CA LYS A 243 19.32 -13.08 2.23
C LYS A 243 18.96 -12.69 0.80
N ALA A 244 18.40 -13.62 0.03
CA ALA A 244 18.02 -13.38 -1.35
C ALA A 244 16.93 -12.30 -1.47
N ALA A 245 15.94 -12.30 -0.58
CA ALA A 245 14.90 -11.27 -0.53
C ALA A 245 15.49 -9.87 -0.26
N LEU A 246 16.41 -9.76 0.71
CA LEU A 246 17.09 -8.49 1.01
C LEU A 246 18.00 -8.04 -0.15
N ASP A 247 18.73 -8.97 -0.77
CA ASP A 247 19.60 -8.66 -1.92
C ASP A 247 18.76 -8.17 -3.11
N GLN A 248 17.58 -8.76 -3.32
CA GLN A 248 16.66 -8.35 -4.37
C GLN A 248 16.06 -6.97 -4.10
N ALA A 249 15.72 -6.64 -2.85
CA ALA A 249 15.28 -5.30 -2.48
C ALA A 249 16.37 -4.25 -2.77
N ASP A 250 17.63 -4.52 -2.39
CA ASP A 250 18.76 -3.62 -2.68
C ASP A 250 19.04 -3.48 -4.18
N LYS A 251 18.87 -4.56 -4.94
CA LYS A 251 18.99 -4.54 -6.40
C LYS A 251 17.93 -3.63 -7.03
N THR A 252 16.69 -3.69 -6.56
CA THR A 252 15.62 -2.80 -7.01
C THR A 252 15.93 -1.34 -6.67
N TYR A 253 16.33 -1.06 -5.42
CA TYR A 253 16.76 0.27 -4.98
C TYR A 253 17.85 0.86 -5.91
N ASN A 254 18.94 0.12 -6.11
CA ASN A 254 20.05 0.58 -6.94
C ASN A 254 19.66 0.66 -8.43
N GLY A 255 18.75 -0.20 -8.90
CA GLY A 255 18.23 -0.17 -10.27
C GLY A 255 17.43 1.10 -10.57
N ILE A 256 16.60 1.55 -9.62
CA ILE A 256 15.86 2.82 -9.71
C ILE A 256 16.84 4.00 -9.70
N ASN A 257 17.81 4.00 -8.78
CA ASN A 257 18.81 5.07 -8.76
C ASN A 257 19.61 5.15 -10.06
N ALA A 258 19.99 4.01 -10.63
CA ALA A 258 20.69 3.96 -11.91
C ALA A 258 19.83 4.43 -13.10
N SER A 259 18.50 4.24 -13.07
CA SER A 259 17.62 4.79 -14.11
C SER A 259 17.49 6.30 -14.01
N ILE A 260 17.46 6.85 -12.79
CA ILE A 260 17.50 8.29 -12.55
C ILE A 260 18.82 8.89 -13.05
N ASP A 261 19.96 8.25 -12.76
CA ASP A 261 21.26 8.73 -13.26
C ASP A 261 21.32 8.77 -14.80
N ARG A 262 20.76 7.75 -15.48
CA ARG A 262 20.66 7.76 -16.95
C ARG A 262 19.79 8.91 -17.44
N PHE A 263 18.62 9.11 -16.84
CA PHE A 263 17.72 10.22 -17.19
C PHE A 263 18.40 11.59 -17.02
N ILE A 264 19.10 11.80 -15.91
CA ILE A 264 19.88 13.02 -15.64
C ILE A 264 20.93 13.25 -16.73
N ALA A 265 21.69 12.20 -17.09
CA ALA A 265 22.73 12.28 -18.11
C ALA A 265 22.17 12.56 -19.51
N GLU A 266 21.09 11.87 -19.91
CA GLU A 266 20.42 12.06 -21.21
C GLU A 266 19.83 13.46 -21.38
N ARG A 267 19.37 14.07 -20.28
CA ARG A 267 18.76 15.41 -20.26
C ARG A 267 19.74 16.53 -19.92
N GLY A 268 20.98 16.21 -19.57
CA GLY A 268 21.99 17.20 -19.15
C GLY A 268 21.61 17.96 -17.87
N LEU A 269 20.91 17.31 -16.94
CA LEU A 269 20.45 17.95 -15.70
C LEU A 269 21.59 18.08 -14.68
N THR A 270 21.58 19.17 -13.92
CA THR A 270 22.51 19.34 -12.78
C THR A 270 21.90 18.70 -11.54
N ALA A 271 22.65 17.82 -10.87
CA ALA A 271 22.24 17.21 -9.61
C ALA A 271 23.47 16.83 -8.75
N PRO A 272 23.31 16.69 -7.41
CA PRO A 272 24.34 16.18 -6.51
C PRO A 272 24.95 14.85 -6.94
N PRO A 273 26.15 14.47 -6.46
CA PRO A 273 26.82 13.23 -6.86
C PRO A 273 25.97 11.96 -6.69
N ALA A 274 26.24 10.96 -7.54
CA ALA A 274 25.57 9.67 -7.48
C ALA A 274 26.10 8.86 -6.30
N SER A 275 25.27 7.95 -5.79
CA SER A 275 25.64 7.03 -4.72
C SER A 275 25.06 5.65 -4.98
N VAL A 276 25.85 4.61 -4.74
CA VAL A 276 25.41 3.21 -4.83
C VAL A 276 25.31 2.64 -3.44
N TYR A 277 24.12 2.15 -3.07
CA TYR A 277 23.93 1.51 -1.77
C TYR A 277 24.72 0.21 -1.71
N LYS A 278 25.37 -0.03 -0.56
CA LYS A 278 26.04 -1.28 -0.23
C LYS A 278 25.38 -1.88 1.03
N PRO A 279 25.09 -3.19 1.06
CA PRO A 279 24.52 -3.85 2.23
C PRO A 279 25.35 -3.60 3.49
N VAL A 280 24.71 -3.05 4.52
CA VAL A 280 25.36 -2.79 5.82
C VAL A 280 25.31 -3.99 6.77
N TRP A 281 24.49 -4.99 6.43
CA TRP A 281 24.30 -6.21 7.20
C TRP A 281 23.86 -7.36 6.30
N ALA A 282 24.22 -8.59 6.67
CA ALA A 282 23.71 -9.81 6.07
C ALA A 282 23.45 -10.86 7.17
N PRO A 283 22.47 -11.76 6.99
CA PRO A 283 22.26 -12.84 7.93
C PRO A 283 23.50 -13.73 7.99
N GLY A 284 24.02 -13.96 9.20
CA GLY A 284 25.18 -14.86 9.41
C GLY A 284 24.83 -16.32 9.18
N GLU A 285 23.61 -16.72 9.56
CA GLU A 285 23.04 -18.04 9.31
C GLU A 285 21.57 -17.93 8.88
N GLU A 286 21.08 -18.94 8.18
CA GLU A 286 19.69 -19.01 7.77
C GLU A 286 18.83 -19.57 8.93
N ARG A 287 17.98 -18.71 9.50
CA ARG A 287 17.07 -19.07 10.59
C ARG A 287 15.66 -19.29 10.03
N THR A 288 15.15 -20.50 10.13
CA THR A 288 13.83 -20.91 9.62
C THR A 288 12.84 -21.30 10.73
N SER A 289 13.22 -21.13 11.99
CA SER A 289 12.38 -21.45 13.14
C SER A 289 12.46 -20.39 14.24
N LEU A 290 11.33 -20.16 14.91
CA LEU A 290 11.24 -19.33 16.11
C LEU A 290 10.26 -19.97 17.11
N PRO A 291 10.74 -20.54 18.22
CA PRO A 291 9.87 -21.06 19.28
C PRO A 291 9.03 -19.94 19.89
N LEU A 292 7.72 -20.11 20.05
CA LEU A 292 6.84 -19.21 20.80
C LEU A 292 7.07 -19.36 22.30
N GLY A 293 7.25 -20.61 22.76
CA GLY A 293 7.71 -20.91 24.10
C GLY A 293 9.12 -20.35 24.33
N GLY A 294 9.25 -19.32 25.18
CA GLY A 294 10.54 -18.71 25.52
C GLY A 294 11.01 -17.55 24.62
N SER A 295 10.35 -17.25 23.49
CA SER A 295 10.71 -16.09 22.66
C SER A 295 10.17 -14.74 23.15
N SER A 296 9.40 -14.75 24.25
CA SER A 296 8.75 -13.57 24.84
C SER A 296 7.92 -12.73 23.86
N ILE A 297 7.40 -13.33 22.77
CA ILE A 297 6.50 -12.65 21.84
C ILE A 297 5.19 -12.32 22.57
N GLY A 298 4.97 -11.04 22.83
CA GLY A 298 3.76 -10.53 23.47
C GLY A 298 2.69 -10.17 22.44
N ALA A 299 3.08 -9.84 21.21
CA ALA A 299 2.13 -9.47 20.16
C ALA A 299 2.57 -9.88 18.75
N VAL A 300 1.59 -10.10 17.89
CA VAL A 300 1.73 -10.28 16.44
C VAL A 300 0.94 -9.17 15.73
N ILE A 301 1.58 -8.51 14.78
CA ILE A 301 0.94 -7.55 13.88
C ILE A 301 0.93 -8.13 12.46
N TRP A 302 -0.26 -8.41 11.97
CA TRP A 302 -0.50 -8.91 10.62
C TRP A 302 -0.45 -7.75 9.62
N CYS A 303 0.60 -7.72 8.81
CA CYS A 303 0.78 -6.80 7.69
C CYS A 303 0.68 -7.58 6.36
N THR A 304 -0.36 -8.41 6.27
CA THR A 304 -0.59 -9.43 5.24
C THR A 304 -1.55 -8.98 4.13
N GLY A 305 -1.81 -7.67 4.06
CA GLY A 305 -2.62 -7.05 3.01
C GLY A 305 -4.13 -7.12 3.29
N PHE A 306 -4.91 -6.76 2.27
CA PHE A 306 -6.37 -6.77 2.33
C PHE A 306 -6.92 -7.43 1.08
N ALA A 307 -8.12 -7.98 1.19
CA ALA A 307 -8.91 -8.44 0.07
C ALA A 307 -9.96 -7.38 -0.29
N PRO A 308 -10.17 -7.11 -1.60
CA PRO A 308 -11.31 -6.32 -2.03
C PRO A 308 -12.62 -7.09 -1.78
N ASP A 309 -13.67 -6.36 -1.47
CA ASP A 309 -15.03 -6.86 -1.29
C ASP A 309 -16.01 -6.04 -2.13
N PHE A 310 -16.41 -6.62 -3.26
CA PHE A 310 -17.37 -6.02 -4.19
C PHE A 310 -18.69 -6.80 -4.26
N ARG A 311 -19.01 -7.63 -3.25
CA ARG A 311 -20.24 -8.45 -3.25
C ARG A 311 -21.54 -7.63 -3.34
N TRP A 312 -21.49 -6.36 -2.97
CA TRP A 312 -22.59 -5.40 -3.09
C TRP A 312 -22.83 -4.94 -4.54
N LEU A 313 -21.87 -5.11 -5.45
CA LEU A 313 -22.00 -4.74 -6.85
C LEU A 313 -22.42 -5.97 -7.67
N GLU A 314 -23.70 -6.08 -7.99
CA GLU A 314 -24.28 -7.18 -8.78
C GLU A 314 -24.32 -6.84 -10.27
N ALA A 315 -23.17 -6.38 -10.80
CA ALA A 315 -23.00 -6.14 -12.23
C ALA A 315 -22.06 -7.19 -12.82
N PRO A 316 -22.27 -7.61 -14.09
CA PRO A 316 -21.40 -8.59 -14.77
C PRO A 316 -20.09 -7.92 -15.23
N VAL A 317 -19.32 -7.39 -14.28
CA VAL A 317 -18.10 -6.62 -14.52
C VAL A 317 -16.85 -7.28 -13.93
N PHE A 318 -16.96 -8.48 -13.35
CA PHE A 318 -15.84 -9.11 -12.65
C PHE A 318 -15.17 -10.22 -13.46
N ASN A 319 -13.87 -10.40 -13.23
CA ASN A 319 -13.15 -11.59 -13.65
C ASN A 319 -13.39 -12.77 -12.69
N GLY A 320 -12.87 -13.95 -13.04
CA GLY A 320 -12.96 -15.15 -12.19
C GLY A 320 -12.22 -15.05 -10.84
N ARG A 321 -11.47 -13.97 -10.58
CA ARG A 321 -10.81 -13.66 -9.31
C ARG A 321 -11.56 -12.61 -8.48
N GLY A 322 -12.76 -12.18 -8.90
CA GLY A 322 -13.58 -11.20 -8.17
C GLY A 322 -13.13 -9.74 -8.34
N HIS A 323 -12.25 -9.43 -9.29
CA HIS A 323 -11.82 -8.06 -9.58
C HIS A 323 -12.62 -7.45 -10.74
N PRO A 324 -13.00 -6.16 -10.68
CA PRO A 324 -13.62 -5.48 -11.80
C PRO A 324 -12.69 -5.44 -13.02
N VAL A 325 -13.20 -5.88 -14.17
CA VAL A 325 -12.56 -5.76 -15.48
C VAL A 325 -12.91 -4.40 -16.07
N HIS A 326 -11.88 -3.59 -16.31
CA HIS A 326 -12.06 -2.25 -16.83
C HIS A 326 -10.87 -1.83 -17.70
N GLU A 327 -11.14 -0.93 -18.66
CA GLU A 327 -10.13 -0.22 -19.42
C GLU A 327 -10.13 1.24 -18.95
N ARG A 328 -9.05 1.68 -18.30
CA ARG A 328 -8.91 3.05 -17.76
C ARG A 328 -10.12 3.50 -16.90
N GLY A 329 -10.53 2.65 -15.97
CA GLY A 329 -11.70 2.83 -15.12
C GLY A 329 -13.04 2.43 -15.74
N VAL A 330 -13.15 2.23 -17.06
CA VAL A 330 -14.42 1.97 -17.75
C VAL A 330 -14.69 0.48 -17.94
N THR A 331 -15.85 0.02 -17.45
CA THR A 331 -16.32 -1.37 -17.61
C THR A 331 -17.17 -1.55 -18.87
N GLN A 332 -17.32 -2.79 -19.35
CA GLN A 332 -18.08 -3.13 -20.56
C GLN A 332 -19.62 -3.10 -20.41
N VAL A 333 -20.15 -2.89 -19.20
CA VAL A 333 -21.62 -2.78 -19.01
C VAL A 333 -22.10 -1.42 -19.55
N PRO A 334 -23.00 -1.40 -20.55
CA PRO A 334 -23.46 -0.15 -21.13
C PRO A 334 -24.24 0.65 -20.10
N ALA A 335 -23.71 1.83 -19.76
CA ALA A 335 -24.50 2.86 -19.12
C ALA A 335 -25.32 3.59 -20.19
N ARG A 336 -26.49 4.12 -19.84
CA ARG A 336 -27.32 4.88 -20.78
C ARG A 336 -26.46 5.99 -21.41
N GLN A 337 -26.32 6.04 -22.74
CA GLN A 337 -25.80 7.25 -23.37
C GLN A 337 -26.80 8.37 -23.07
N CYS A 338 -26.36 9.39 -22.33
CA CYS A 338 -27.05 10.67 -22.35
C CYS A 338 -26.96 11.18 -23.78
N ALA A 339 -28.05 11.07 -24.55
CA ALA A 339 -28.25 11.94 -25.69
C ALA A 339 -28.25 13.36 -25.13
N ARG A 340 -27.14 14.08 -25.31
CA ARG A 340 -27.11 15.53 -25.11
C ARG A 340 -28.27 16.09 -25.94
N ARG A 341 -29.24 16.72 -25.28
CA ARG A 341 -30.12 17.68 -25.92
C ARG A 341 -29.51 19.06 -25.73
#